data_AF-A0A399NW30-F1
#
_entry.id   AF-A0A399NW30-F1
#
_cell.length_a   1.000
_cell.length_b   1.000
_cell.length_c   1.000
_cell.angle_alpha   90.00
_cell.angle_beta   90.00
_cell.angle_gamma   90.00
#
_symmetry.space_group_name_H-M   'P 1'
#
loop_
_entity.id
_entity.type
_entity.pdbx_description
1 polymer ?
#
loop_
_entity_poly.entity_id
_entity_poly.type
_entity_poly.pdbx_seq_one_letter_code
_entity_poly.pdbx_strand_id
1 'polypeptide(L)'
;RVASDDADRVRDALRDAAAWIDLLLTTGGVSAGAYEVVRDVLEGGGLEFVSVAVQPGGPQGLGTAEVGGARIPVVAFPGNPVSALVSFELFLRPVLRALAGHSRPGRPSHELPLAAALDS
;
A
#
# COMPACT_ATOMS: atom_id res chain seq x y z
N ARG A 1 3.00 -11.46 5.42
CA ARG A 1 2.31 -12.77 5.63
C ARG A 1 1.28 -12.91 4.50
N VAL A 2 1.08 -14.11 3.95
CA VAL A 2 -0.10 -14.34 3.09
C VAL A 2 -1.28 -14.53 4.03
N ALA A 3 -2.35 -13.76 3.84
CA ALA A 3 -3.58 -13.88 4.61
C ALA A 3 -4.66 -14.53 3.75
N SER A 4 -5.55 -15.30 4.38
CA SER A 4 -6.78 -15.77 3.73
C SER A 4 -7.77 -14.62 3.53
N ASP A 5 -8.71 -14.78 2.61
CA ASP A 5 -9.85 -13.85 2.42
C ASP A 5 -10.92 -13.98 3.52
N ASP A 6 -10.50 -14.31 4.74
CA ASP A 6 -11.31 -14.45 5.94
C ASP A 6 -10.97 -13.30 6.88
N ALA A 7 -11.95 -12.43 7.14
CA ALA A 7 -11.76 -11.21 7.92
C ALA A 7 -11.30 -11.46 9.35
N ASP A 8 -11.76 -12.53 10.00
CA ASP A 8 -11.39 -12.82 11.37
C ASP A 8 -9.96 -13.32 11.44
N ARG A 9 -9.53 -14.15 10.47
CA ARG A 9 -8.13 -14.56 10.35
C ARG A 9 -7.19 -13.39 10.07
N VAL A 10 -7.62 -12.42 9.28
CA VAL A 10 -6.84 -11.20 9.04
C VAL A 10 -6.75 -10.39 10.34
N ARG A 11 -7.86 -10.18 11.08
CA ARG A 11 -7.84 -9.48 12.37
C ARG A 11 -6.91 -10.12 13.37
N ASP A 12 -6.96 -11.44 13.52
CA ASP A 12 -6.12 -12.15 14.47
C ASP A 12 -4.64 -12.03 14.09
N ALA A 13 -4.32 -12.20 12.80
CA ALA A 13 -2.94 -12.04 12.32
C ALA A 13 -2.40 -10.62 12.53
N LEU A 14 -3.26 -9.60 12.40
CA LEU A 14 -2.92 -8.21 12.67
C LEU A 14 -2.77 -7.94 14.17
N ARG A 15 -3.64 -8.48 15.02
CA ARG A 15 -3.56 -8.34 16.49
C ARG A 15 -2.25 -8.91 17.03
N ASP A 16 -1.84 -10.08 16.54
CA ASP A 16 -0.57 -10.69 16.91
C ASP A 16 0.64 -9.88 16.42
N ALA A 17 0.48 -9.15 15.32
CA ALA A 17 1.53 -8.33 14.71
C ALA A 17 1.64 -6.93 15.34
N ALA A 18 0.55 -6.42 15.90
CA ALA A 18 0.39 -5.01 16.25
C ALA A 18 1.45 -4.47 17.21
N ALA A 19 1.95 -5.31 18.12
CA ALA A 19 2.93 -4.89 19.12
C ALA A 19 4.34 -4.62 18.57
N TRP A 20 4.63 -4.98 17.31
CA TRP A 20 6.00 -4.96 16.77
C TRP A 20 6.11 -4.48 15.32
N ILE A 21 5.04 -3.93 14.75
CA ILE A 21 5.09 -3.32 13.41
C ILE A 21 4.94 -1.80 13.49
N ASP A 22 5.77 -1.09 12.73
CA ASP A 22 5.69 0.37 12.60
C ASP A 22 4.81 0.82 11.42
N LEU A 23 4.52 -0.10 10.49
CA LEU A 23 3.76 0.13 9.26
C LEU A 23 3.10 -1.17 8.79
N LEU A 24 1.81 -1.09 8.45
CA LEU A 24 1.11 -2.15 7.73
C LEU A 24 1.08 -1.83 6.22
N LEU A 25 1.71 -2.68 5.42
CA LEU A 25 1.60 -2.65 3.96
C LEU A 25 0.74 -3.83 3.48
N THR A 26 -0.28 -3.55 2.68
CA THR A 26 -1.08 -4.58 2.01
C THR A 26 -1.02 -4.41 0.49
N THR A 27 -1.24 -5.52 -0.22
CA THR A 27 -1.40 -5.55 -1.68
C THR A 27 -2.63 -6.40 -2.00
N GLY A 28 -3.56 -5.89 -2.80
CA GLY A 28 -4.85 -6.56 -3.06
C GLY A 28 -5.95 -6.11 -2.08
N GLY A 29 -7.21 -6.42 -2.42
CA GLY A 29 -8.36 -6.02 -1.60
C GLY A 29 -8.65 -4.52 -1.56
N VAL A 30 -8.17 -3.76 -2.56
CA VAL A 30 -8.33 -2.28 -2.67
C VAL A 30 -9.05 -1.83 -3.95
N SER A 31 -9.55 -2.78 -4.75
CA SER A 31 -10.30 -2.49 -5.97
C SER A 31 -11.79 -2.59 -5.68
N ALA A 32 -12.60 -1.84 -6.43
CA ALA A 32 -14.05 -1.65 -6.29
C ALA A 32 -14.95 -2.90 -6.42
N GLY A 33 -14.46 -4.11 -6.14
CA GLY A 33 -15.19 -5.36 -6.21
C GLY A 33 -15.16 -6.13 -4.88
N ALA A 34 -16.35 -6.61 -4.50
CA ALA A 34 -16.82 -7.66 -3.57
C ALA A 34 -15.93 -8.33 -2.49
N TYR A 35 -14.63 -8.11 -2.41
CA TYR A 35 -13.74 -8.71 -1.41
C TYR A 35 -12.80 -7.64 -0.84
N GLU A 36 -13.36 -6.70 -0.09
CA GLU A 36 -12.57 -5.72 0.66
C GLU A 36 -12.41 -6.14 2.12
N VAL A 37 -11.99 -7.38 2.36
CA VAL A 37 -11.64 -7.86 3.71
C VAL A 37 -10.66 -6.90 4.38
N VAL A 38 -9.74 -6.31 3.62
CA VAL A 38 -8.81 -5.29 4.12
C VAL A 38 -9.54 -4.01 4.52
N ARG A 39 -10.53 -3.53 3.76
CA ARG A 39 -11.33 -2.38 4.18
C ARG A 39 -12.13 -2.71 5.42
N ASP A 40 -12.85 -3.83 5.44
CA ASP A 40 -13.74 -4.22 6.54
C ASP A 40 -12.99 -4.44 7.86
N VAL A 41 -11.77 -4.99 7.78
CA VAL A 41 -10.91 -5.23 8.95
C VAL A 41 -10.29 -3.92 9.46
N LEU A 42 -9.98 -2.98 8.55
CA LEU A 42 -9.29 -1.73 8.88
C LEU A 42 -10.23 -0.53 8.99
N GLU A 43 -11.55 -0.76 8.88
CA GLU A 43 -12.58 0.27 8.97
C GLU A 43 -12.56 0.96 10.35
N GLY A 44 -12.89 2.26 10.38
CA GLY A 44 -12.92 3.07 11.61
C GLY A 44 -11.59 3.70 12.03
N GLY A 45 -10.47 3.36 11.39
CA GLY A 45 -9.15 3.93 11.69
C GLY A 45 -8.77 5.19 10.91
N GLY A 46 -9.63 5.69 10.02
CA GLY A 46 -9.31 6.81 9.12
C GLY A 46 -8.53 6.38 7.86
N LEU A 47 -8.69 5.13 7.43
CA LEU A 47 -8.16 4.63 6.16
C LEU A 47 -9.00 5.15 4.99
N GLU A 48 -8.36 5.89 4.09
CA GLU A 48 -8.99 6.41 2.88
C GLU A 48 -8.51 5.63 1.65
N PHE A 49 -9.45 5.29 0.77
CA PHE A 49 -9.15 4.70 -0.54
C PHE A 49 -9.47 5.71 -1.62
N VAL A 50 -8.46 6.03 -2.44
CA VAL A 50 -8.52 7.05 -3.48
C VAL A 50 -8.04 6.49 -4.80
N SER A 51 -8.52 7.07 -5.90
CA SER A 51 -7.96 6.82 -7.22
C SER A 51 -6.95 7.92 -7.55
N VAL A 52 -5.73 7.53 -7.88
CA VAL A 52 -4.66 8.40 -8.33
C VAL A 52 -4.53 8.30 -9.84
N ALA A 53 -4.25 9.41 -10.52
CA ALA A 53 -4.04 9.46 -11.97
C ALA A 53 -2.68 8.87 -12.36
N VAL A 54 -2.53 7.55 -12.19
CA VAL A 54 -1.34 6.77 -12.54
C VAL A 54 -1.76 5.49 -13.26
N GLN A 55 -0.97 5.09 -14.26
CA GLN A 55 -1.16 3.83 -14.97
C GLN A 55 0.18 3.08 -15.08
N PRO A 56 0.25 1.81 -14.65
CA PRO A 56 -0.77 1.08 -13.89
C PRO A 56 -0.82 1.53 -12.42
N GLY A 57 -1.90 1.17 -11.71
CA GLY A 57 -1.99 1.32 -10.25
C GLY A 57 -2.82 2.50 -9.74
N GLY A 58 -3.91 2.85 -10.42
CA GLY A 58 -4.78 3.95 -9.98
C GLY A 58 -5.27 3.85 -8.51
N PRO A 59 -5.88 2.74 -8.07
CA PRO A 59 -6.39 2.63 -6.70
C PRO A 59 -5.29 2.60 -5.64
N GLN A 60 -5.42 3.39 -4.58
CA GLN A 60 -4.48 3.47 -3.45
C GLN A 60 -5.25 3.57 -2.14
N GLY A 61 -4.69 3.05 -1.05
CA GLY A 61 -5.18 3.25 0.31
C GLY A 61 -4.12 3.82 1.24
N LEU A 62 -4.50 4.80 2.06
CA LEU A 62 -3.62 5.43 3.05
C LEU A 62 -4.41 5.84 4.29
N GLY A 63 -3.84 5.62 5.47
CA GLY A 63 -4.39 6.14 6.71
C GLY A 63 -3.82 5.43 7.92
N THR A 64 -4.67 5.22 8.94
CA THR A 64 -4.32 4.46 10.13
C THR A 64 -5.35 3.36 10.39
N ALA A 65 -4.95 2.36 11.17
CA ALA A 65 -5.84 1.35 11.72
C ALA A 65 -5.60 1.20 13.22
N GLU A 66 -6.67 0.96 13.97
CA GLU A 66 -6.61 0.60 15.39
C GLU A 66 -6.57 -0.92 15.49
N VAL A 67 -5.42 -1.48 15.85
CA VAL A 67 -5.21 -2.92 15.94
C VAL A 67 -4.57 -3.25 17.28
N GLY A 68 -5.22 -4.12 18.06
CA GLY A 68 -4.69 -4.54 19.35
C GLY A 68 -4.49 -3.40 20.37
N GLY A 69 -5.24 -2.30 20.23
CA GLY A 69 -5.09 -1.09 21.05
C GLY A 69 -3.96 -0.16 20.61
N ALA A 70 -3.29 -0.45 19.50
CA ALA A 70 -2.28 0.41 18.89
C ALA A 70 -2.80 1.03 17.59
N ARG A 71 -2.48 2.31 17.37
CA ARG A 71 -2.71 3.00 16.11
C ARG A 71 -1.54 2.79 15.18
N ILE A 72 -1.75 2.13 14.06
CA ILE A 72 -0.70 1.74 13.11
C ILE A 72 -0.94 2.42 11.76
N PRO A 73 0.07 3.07 11.16
CA PRO A 73 -0.01 3.54 9.78
C PRO A 73 -0.28 2.41 8.79
N VAL A 74 -1.14 2.66 7.81
CA VAL A 74 -1.50 1.69 6.77
C VAL A 74 -1.27 2.29 5.40
N VAL A 75 -0.64 1.49 4.53
CA VAL A 75 -0.57 1.73 3.08
C VAL A 75 -1.12 0.49 2.38
N ALA A 76 -2.04 0.69 1.44
CA ALA A 76 -2.70 -0.39 0.73
C ALA A 76 -2.58 -0.19 -0.79
N PHE A 77 -1.98 -1.16 -1.47
CA PHE A 77 -1.71 -1.11 -2.91
C PHE A 77 -2.57 -2.09 -3.71
N PRO A 78 -2.72 -1.90 -5.03
CA PRO A 78 -3.44 -2.82 -5.90
C PRO A 78 -2.89 -4.25 -5.84
N GLY A 79 -3.76 -5.24 -6.10
CA GLY A 79 -3.37 -6.65 -6.11
C GLY A 79 -2.58 -7.08 -7.35
N ASN A 80 -2.68 -6.33 -8.46
CA ASN A 80 -1.88 -6.62 -9.64
C ASN A 80 -0.38 -6.41 -9.31
N PRO A 81 0.52 -7.39 -9.57
CA PRO A 81 1.92 -7.29 -9.17
C PRO A 81 2.68 -6.10 -9.77
N VAL A 82 2.39 -5.75 -11.02
CA VAL A 82 3.03 -4.60 -11.69
C VAL A 82 2.54 -3.30 -11.04
N SER A 83 1.23 -3.18 -10.84
CA SER A 83 0.64 -2.05 -10.12
C SER A 83 1.22 -1.91 -8.71
N ALA A 84 1.31 -2.99 -7.94
CA ALA A 84 1.85 -2.98 -6.57
C ALA A 84 3.30 -2.48 -6.53
N LEU A 85 4.14 -2.96 -7.46
CA LEU A 85 5.53 -2.52 -7.55
C LEU A 85 5.64 -1.04 -7.94
N VAL A 86 4.87 -0.60 -8.94
CA VAL A 86 4.82 0.81 -9.34
C VAL A 86 4.35 1.69 -8.19
N SER A 87 3.31 1.29 -7.46
CA SER A 87 2.82 2.02 -6.28
C SER A 87 3.85 2.08 -5.16
N PHE A 88 4.57 0.98 -4.89
CA PHE A 88 5.66 0.96 -3.92
C PHE A 88 6.77 1.95 -4.31
N GLU A 89 7.22 1.90 -5.55
CA GLU A 89 8.31 2.75 -6.07
C GLU A 89 7.95 4.24 -6.04
N LEU A 90 6.70 4.58 -6.35
CA LEU A 90 6.24 5.97 -6.39
C LEU A 90 5.91 6.52 -5.00
N PHE A 91 5.22 5.75 -4.15
CA PHE A 91 4.60 6.30 -2.94
C PHE A 91 5.28 5.90 -1.63
N LEU A 92 5.74 4.64 -1.49
CA LEU A 92 6.26 4.16 -0.21
C LEU A 92 7.80 4.18 -0.13
N ARG A 93 8.49 3.76 -1.18
CA ARG A 93 9.96 3.76 -1.24
C ARG A 93 10.60 5.10 -0.86
N PRO A 94 10.19 6.27 -1.41
CA PRO A 94 10.80 7.54 -1.02
C PRO A 94 10.57 7.87 0.46
N VAL A 95 9.39 7.54 1.02
CA VAL A 95 9.08 7.76 2.44
C VAL A 95 9.99 6.90 3.32
N LEU A 96 10.09 5.60 3.04
CA LEU A 96 10.97 4.70 3.81
C LEU A 96 12.44 5.13 3.73
N ARG A 97 12.91 5.57 2.55
CA ARG A 97 14.29 6.07 2.41
C ARG A 97 14.52 7.36 3.20
N ALA A 98 13.56 8.27 3.22
CA ALA A 98 13.64 9.49 4.01
C ALA A 98 13.71 9.18 5.52
N LEU A 99 12.85 8.27 6.00
CA LEU A 99 12.87 7.79 7.38
C LEU A 99 14.18 7.09 7.75
N ALA A 100 14.79 6.38 6.81
CA ALA A 100 16.12 5.78 6.97
C ALA A 100 17.29 6.78 6.83
N GLY A 101 17.03 8.09 6.77
CA GLY A 101 18.06 9.14 6.76
C GLY A 101 18.76 9.38 5.42
N HIS A 102 18.19 8.92 4.30
CA HIS A 102 18.80 9.18 2.99
C HIS A 102 18.62 10.65 2.57
N SER A 103 19.73 11.31 2.23
CA SER A 103 19.74 12.72 1.78
C SER A 103 19.05 12.96 0.44
N ARG A 104 18.87 11.92 -0.38
CA ARG A 104 18.16 11.95 -1.67
C ARG A 104 17.21 10.76 -1.76
N PRO A 105 16.02 10.82 -1.15
CA PRO A 105 15.11 9.69 -1.05
C PRO A 105 14.42 9.31 -2.38
N GLY A 106 14.21 10.30 -3.26
CA GLY A 106 13.66 10.09 -4.60
C GLY A 106 14.53 9.23 -5.51
N ARG A 107 13.96 8.77 -6.64
CA ARG A 107 14.75 8.15 -7.71
C ARG A 107 15.42 9.23 -8.57
N PRO A 108 16.65 9.02 -9.04
CA PRO A 108 17.21 9.83 -10.12
C PRO A 108 16.32 9.73 -11.36
N SER A 109 16.07 10.87 -12.01
CA SER A 109 15.43 10.94 -13.31
C SER A 109 16.47 11.31 -14.37
N HIS A 110 16.31 10.73 -15.56
CA HIS A 110 17.14 11.00 -16.72
C HIS A 110 16.24 11.15 -17.94
N GLU A 111 16.56 12.11 -18.79
CA GLU A 111 15.94 12.24 -20.10
C GLU A 111 16.78 11.48 -21.12
N LEU A 112 16.14 10.57 -21.86
CA LEU A 112 16.78 9.70 -22.85
C LEU A 112 15.85 9.58 -24.07
N PRO A 113 16.38 9.41 -25.28
CA PRO A 113 15.55 9.09 -26.44
C PRO A 113 14.86 7.73 -26.24
N LEU A 114 13.61 7.62 -26.71
CA LEU A 114 12.90 6.35 -26.71
C LEU A 114 13.62 5.36 -27.65
N ALA A 115 13.82 4.12 -27.19
CA ALA A 115 14.40 3.07 -28.02
C ALA A 115 13.43 2.55 -29.11
N ALA A 116 12.13 2.74 -28.89
CA ALA A 116 11.04 2.42 -29.81
C ALA A 116 9.86 3.37 -29.55
N ALA A 117 8.93 3.48 -30.50
CA ALA A 117 7.69 4.23 -30.27
C ALA A 117 6.90 3.65 -29.07
N LEU A 118 6.23 4.52 -28.33
CA LEU A 118 5.29 4.13 -27.28
C LEU A 118 3.88 4.22 -27.86
N ASP A 119 3.16 3.10 -27.80
CA ASP A 119 1.73 3.08 -28.07
C ASP A 119 0.99 3.39 -26.77
N SER A 120 -0.01 4.28 -26.84
CA SER A 120 -0.87 4.65 -25.71
C SER A 120 -2.13 3.80 -25.65
#